data_AF-A0AAV6STL0-F1
#
_entry.id   AF-A0AAV6STL0-F1
#
_cell.length_a   1.000
_cell.length_b   1.000
_cell.length_c   1.000
_cell.angle_alpha   90.00
_cell.angle_beta   90.00
_cell.angle_gamma   90.00
#
_symmetry.space_group_name_H-M   'P 1'
#
loop_
_entity.id
_entity.type
_entity.pdbx_description
1 polymer ?
#
loop_
_entity_poly.entity_id
_entity_poly.type
_entity_poly.pdbx_seq_one_letter_code
_entity_poly.pdbx_strand_id
1 'polypeptide(L)'
;MLLVDMDTKCSNDTSLPTCYEESSGPLAVIVIPALLALSTVLVVTLILCSLRQNRRRRLSHSSHFTNAQQSLTLTTASVSTSKVQQALRPWEVPDECVLEGVEFWQTGRYGPICKGLLRKGDGVSSAVVIKSLRDGPDHPEAKEFVEWLLFYATVCKHDNVVQMLYCQTRRLPMYLVLDAYSPGNLLHFLWTLRNDNSNTPEAVTNVSERSVFLVAKQVAAGLDYLMSEHRLVHGDVAARNILIGPGLAVRVSGLGVAFEARTIMHSACGKRATEVPLKWQAPERILMQLSIDRSDV
;
A
#
# COMPACT_ATOMS: atom_id res chain seq x y z
N MET A 1 -38.15 -24.79 -58.34
CA MET A 1 -38.09 -24.97 -59.81
C MET A 1 -39.07 -23.97 -60.42
N LEU A 2 -38.62 -23.24 -61.45
CA LEU A 2 -39.26 -22.09 -62.15
C LEU A 2 -39.07 -20.75 -61.41
N LEU A 3 -38.10 -19.88 -61.74
CA LEU A 3 -37.84 -19.14 -63.00
C LEU A 3 -39.09 -18.42 -63.51
N VAL A 4 -39.14 -17.10 -63.33
CA VAL A 4 -39.47 -16.15 -64.41
C VAL A 4 -38.60 -14.90 -64.20
N ASP A 5 -37.84 -14.61 -65.24
CA ASP A 5 -37.02 -13.42 -65.48
C ASP A 5 -37.64 -12.67 -66.67
N MET A 6 -37.05 -11.52 -67.05
CA MET A 6 -37.28 -10.66 -68.23
C MET A 6 -38.18 -9.43 -67.99
N ASP A 7 -37.59 -8.24 -67.82
CA ASP A 7 -37.05 -7.29 -68.84
C ASP A 7 -38.11 -6.18 -69.11
N THR A 8 -37.85 -4.91 -69.42
CA THR A 8 -36.71 -4.11 -69.87
C THR A 8 -37.14 -2.64 -69.74
N LYS A 9 -36.23 -1.70 -69.43
CA LYS A 9 -36.16 -0.40 -70.15
C LYS A 9 -34.90 0.40 -69.83
N CYS A 10 -34.09 0.59 -70.87
CA CYS A 10 -33.01 1.59 -70.93
C CYS A 10 -33.57 3.00 -71.14
N SER A 11 -32.96 3.99 -70.50
CA SER A 11 -32.81 5.33 -71.06
C SER A 11 -31.46 5.90 -70.64
N ASN A 12 -30.61 6.12 -71.63
CA ASN A 12 -29.39 6.93 -71.53
C ASN A 12 -29.80 8.39 -71.38
N ASP A 13 -29.21 9.10 -70.42
CA ASP A 13 -28.90 10.51 -70.61
C ASP A 13 -27.52 10.82 -70.02
N THR A 14 -26.75 11.51 -70.84
CA THR A 14 -25.33 11.78 -70.67
C THR A 14 -25.15 13.18 -70.10
N SER A 15 -24.54 13.34 -68.92
CA SER A 15 -23.89 14.60 -68.55
C SER A 15 -22.80 14.42 -67.47
N LEU A 16 -21.58 14.74 -67.91
CA LEU A 16 -20.28 14.97 -67.27
C LEU A 16 -19.95 14.51 -65.83
N PRO A 17 -18.71 14.01 -65.60
CA PRO A 17 -18.16 13.83 -64.27
C PRO A 17 -17.81 15.21 -63.67
N THR A 18 -18.48 15.59 -62.59
CA THR A 18 -18.03 16.71 -61.76
C THR A 18 -16.85 16.21 -60.91
N CYS A 19 -15.65 16.62 -61.31
CA CYS A 19 -14.46 16.58 -60.47
C CYS A 19 -14.74 17.42 -59.21
N TYR A 20 -15.04 16.75 -58.10
CA TYR A 20 -14.87 17.37 -56.79
C TYR A 20 -13.37 17.32 -56.50
N GLU A 21 -12.66 18.39 -56.88
CA GLU A 21 -11.31 18.61 -56.40
C GLU A 21 -11.30 18.58 -54.87
N GLU A 22 -10.43 17.73 -54.36
CA GLU A 22 -10.10 17.54 -52.95
C GLU A 22 -9.38 18.77 -52.40
N SER A 23 -10.09 19.91 -52.28
CA SER A 23 -9.59 21.17 -51.71
C SER A 23 -9.49 21.14 -50.17
N SER A 24 -9.22 19.96 -49.59
CA SER A 24 -8.99 19.78 -48.16
C SER A 24 -7.60 19.20 -47.85
N GLY A 25 -6.85 18.74 -48.87
CA GLY A 25 -5.50 18.19 -48.72
C GLY A 25 -4.48 19.16 -48.09
N PRO A 26 -4.37 20.43 -48.53
CA PRO A 26 -3.37 21.35 -47.99
C PRO A 26 -3.66 21.75 -46.53
N LEU A 27 -4.93 21.91 -46.20
CA LEU A 27 -5.36 22.29 -44.84
C LEU A 27 -5.21 21.10 -43.88
N ALA A 28 -5.52 19.88 -44.31
CA ALA A 28 -5.32 18.68 -43.50
C ALA A 28 -3.83 18.45 -43.14
N VAL A 29 -2.91 18.74 -44.06
CA VAL A 29 -1.45 18.63 -43.84
C VAL A 29 -0.94 19.60 -42.78
N ILE A 30 -1.63 20.71 -42.53
CA ILE A 30 -1.24 21.70 -41.51
C ILE A 30 -2.00 21.48 -40.20
N VAL A 31 -3.30 21.19 -40.28
CA VAL A 31 -4.18 21.06 -39.13
C VAL A 31 -3.84 19.80 -38.31
N ILE A 32 -3.55 18.67 -38.97
CA ILE A 32 -3.25 17.42 -38.26
C ILE A 32 -1.95 17.53 -37.43
N PRO A 33 -0.80 18.00 -37.97
CA PRO A 33 0.39 18.21 -37.17
C PRO A 33 0.20 19.27 -36.07
N ALA A 34 -0.56 20.33 -36.31
CA ALA A 34 -0.83 21.35 -35.30
C ALA A 34 -1.65 20.81 -34.12
N LEU A 35 -2.66 19.97 -34.38
CA LEU A 35 -3.45 19.32 -33.34
C LEU A 35 -2.63 18.30 -32.55
N LEU A 36 -1.75 17.54 -33.21
CA LEU A 36 -0.83 16.62 -32.54
C LEU A 36 0.20 17.35 -31.69
N ALA A 37 0.73 18.47 -32.16
CA ALA A 37 1.64 19.31 -31.39
C ALA A 37 0.93 19.91 -30.15
N LEU A 38 -0.30 20.39 -30.30
CA LEU A 38 -1.07 20.93 -29.17
C LEU A 38 -1.40 19.85 -28.14
N SER A 39 -1.81 18.66 -28.61
CA SER A 39 -2.10 17.51 -27.76
C SER A 39 -0.87 17.03 -26.99
N THR A 40 0.29 16.94 -27.66
CA THR A 40 1.53 16.55 -26.99
C THR A 40 1.97 17.59 -25.95
N VAL A 41 1.85 18.88 -26.23
CA VAL A 41 2.13 19.95 -25.26
C VAL A 41 1.18 19.87 -24.06
N LEU A 42 -0.12 19.62 -24.27
CA LEU A 42 -1.08 19.43 -23.19
C LEU A 42 -0.71 18.22 -22.32
N VAL A 43 -0.40 17.08 -22.92
CA VAL A 43 -0.01 15.87 -22.18
C VAL A 43 1.29 16.09 -21.39
N VAL A 44 2.31 16.70 -22.01
CA VAL A 44 3.58 17.00 -21.34
C VAL A 44 3.38 17.98 -20.19
N THR A 45 2.56 19.02 -20.36
CA THR A 45 2.26 19.97 -19.28
C THR A 45 1.47 19.32 -18.15
N LEU A 46 0.51 18.43 -18.44
CA LEU A 46 -0.17 17.64 -17.41
C LEU A 46 0.78 16.73 -16.64
N ILE A 47 1.70 16.05 -17.35
CA ILE A 47 2.75 15.23 -16.73
C ILE A 47 3.64 16.11 -15.84
N LEU A 48 4.16 17.23 -16.35
CA LEU A 48 5.00 18.15 -15.57
C LEU A 48 4.26 18.75 -14.38
N CYS A 49 2.98 19.10 -14.53
CA CYS A 49 2.13 19.58 -13.43
C CYS A 49 1.91 18.49 -12.39
N SER A 50 1.65 17.25 -12.80
CA SER A 50 1.50 16.11 -11.88
C SER A 50 2.80 15.81 -11.15
N LEU A 51 3.96 15.88 -11.84
CA LEU A 51 5.28 15.71 -11.25
C LEU A 51 5.63 16.86 -10.29
N ARG A 52 5.29 18.11 -10.65
CA ARG A 52 5.45 19.28 -9.77
C ARG A 52 4.53 19.21 -8.56
N GLN A 53 3.29 18.77 -8.74
CA GLN A 53 2.33 18.60 -7.65
C GLN A 53 2.77 17.45 -6.72
N ASN A 54 3.28 16.35 -7.29
CA ASN A 54 3.86 15.24 -6.52
C ASN A 54 5.15 15.67 -5.80
N ARG A 55 6.00 16.47 -6.44
CA ARG A 55 7.21 17.05 -5.82
C ARG A 55 6.87 18.06 -4.73
N ARG A 56 5.87 18.91 -4.92
CA ARG A 56 5.33 19.80 -3.86
C ARG A 56 4.77 19.00 -2.70
N ARG A 57 3.99 17.93 -2.95
CA ARG A 57 3.50 17.03 -1.89
C ARG A 57 4.65 16.37 -1.13
N ARG A 58 5.70 15.91 -1.82
CA ARG A 58 6.93 15.37 -1.19
C ARG A 58 7.63 16.40 -0.31
N LEU A 59 7.81 17.64 -0.79
CA LEU A 59 8.42 18.71 0.00
C LEU A 59 7.56 19.12 1.20
N SER A 60 6.24 19.27 1.03
CA SER A 60 5.31 19.59 2.11
C SER A 60 5.27 18.52 3.19
N HIS A 61 5.32 17.23 2.85
CA HIS A 61 5.37 16.15 3.85
C HIS A 61 6.70 16.08 4.60
N SER A 62 7.83 16.37 3.93
CA SER A 62 9.14 16.47 4.58
C SER A 62 9.23 17.67 5.54
N SER A 63 8.61 18.80 5.19
CA SER A 63 8.57 19.99 6.06
C SER A 63 7.54 19.91 7.19
N HIS A 64 6.45 19.14 7.04
CA HIS A 64 5.50 18.89 8.14
C HIS A 64 6.06 17.99 9.25
N PHE A 65 7.03 17.12 8.95
CA PHE A 65 7.68 16.30 9.99
C PHE A 65 8.67 17.11 10.85
N THR A 66 9.25 18.18 10.29
CA THR A 66 10.26 19.02 10.96
C THR A 66 9.68 20.25 11.67
N ASN A 67 8.41 20.61 11.46
CA ASN A 67 7.78 21.77 12.10
C ASN A 67 6.32 21.50 12.48
N ALA A 68 6.09 20.86 13.64
CA ALA A 68 4.80 20.87 14.33
C ALA A 68 4.94 20.46 15.81
N GLN A 69 5.66 21.24 16.62
CA GLN A 69 5.54 21.16 18.07
C GLN A 69 4.26 21.91 18.51
N GLN A 70 3.10 21.27 18.38
CA GLN A 70 1.88 21.71 19.06
C GLN A 70 1.42 20.60 20.01
N SER A 71 1.50 20.89 21.31
CA SER A 71 0.94 20.04 22.35
C SER A 71 -0.58 20.13 22.32
N LEU A 72 -1.26 19.01 22.12
CA LEU A 72 -2.72 18.94 22.17
C LEU A 72 -3.19 18.65 23.60
N THR A 73 -3.89 19.61 24.21
CA THR A 73 -4.79 19.37 25.34
C THR A 73 -6.10 18.80 24.80
N LEU A 74 -6.15 17.47 24.65
CA LEU A 74 -7.35 16.72 24.27
C LEU A 74 -8.46 16.97 25.30
N THR A 75 -9.40 17.83 24.94
CA THR A 75 -10.58 18.15 25.75
C THR A 75 -11.78 17.42 25.14
N THR A 76 -12.47 16.63 25.97
CA THR A 76 -13.83 16.06 25.80
C THR A 76 -14.09 14.97 24.75
N ALA A 77 -13.76 13.71 25.11
CA ALA A 77 -14.52 12.48 24.83
C ALA A 77 -13.98 11.32 25.73
N SER A 78 -14.25 11.38 27.04
CA SER A 78 -13.26 11.04 28.07
C SER A 78 -13.37 9.70 28.82
N VAL A 79 -14.08 8.67 28.31
CA VAL A 79 -14.15 7.38 29.04
C VAL A 79 -13.55 6.18 28.29
N SER A 80 -13.58 6.17 26.95
CA SER A 80 -12.99 5.07 26.16
C SER A 80 -11.55 5.38 25.69
N THR A 81 -11.25 6.65 25.42
CA THR A 81 -9.93 7.11 24.95
C THR A 81 -8.84 7.03 26.02
N SER A 82 -9.19 7.20 27.30
CA SER A 82 -8.21 7.23 28.40
C SER A 82 -7.53 5.87 28.63
N LYS A 83 -8.29 4.77 28.56
CA LYS A 83 -7.75 3.41 28.70
C LYS A 83 -6.83 3.03 27.54
N VAL A 84 -7.24 3.34 26.31
CA VAL A 84 -6.46 3.09 25.10
C VAL A 84 -5.14 3.87 25.15
N GLN A 85 -5.20 5.15 25.51
CA GLN A 85 -4.00 5.97 25.69
C GLN A 85 -3.10 5.42 26.79
N GLN A 86 -3.66 4.96 27.92
CA GLN A 86 -2.88 4.35 28.99
C GLN A 86 -2.16 3.07 28.53
N ALA A 87 -2.82 2.23 27.74
CA ALA A 87 -2.24 1.01 27.17
C ALA A 87 -1.12 1.30 26.14
N LEU A 88 -1.20 2.43 25.43
CA LEU A 88 -0.19 2.87 24.46
C LEU A 88 0.98 3.64 25.09
N ARG A 89 0.88 4.11 26.34
CA ARG A 89 1.96 4.85 27.02
C ARG A 89 3.34 4.16 26.96
N PRO A 90 3.47 2.84 27.17
CA PRO A 90 4.78 2.17 27.10
C PRO A 90 5.38 2.16 25.69
N TRP A 91 4.57 2.44 24.68
CA TRP A 91 4.94 2.41 23.28
C TRP A 91 5.17 3.82 22.69
N GLU A 92 4.93 4.88 23.46
CA GLU A 92 5.24 6.24 22.99
C GLU A 92 6.75 6.36 22.73
N VAL A 93 7.12 7.01 21.63
CA VAL A 93 8.54 7.27 21.29
C VAL A 93 9.20 8.03 22.46
N PRO A 94 10.28 7.50 23.06
CA PRO A 94 11.03 8.19 24.10
C PRO A 94 11.70 9.46 23.58
N ASP A 95 11.89 10.47 24.44
CA ASP A 95 12.45 11.77 24.03
C ASP A 95 13.92 11.65 23.56
N GLU A 96 14.65 10.63 24.01
CA GLU A 96 16.00 10.30 23.57
C GLU A 96 16.07 9.65 22.18
N CYS A 97 14.93 9.25 21.62
CA CYS A 97 14.86 8.64 20.30
C CYS A 97 14.59 9.70 19.23
N VAL A 98 15.38 9.69 18.16
CA VAL A 98 15.26 10.65 17.04
C VAL A 98 15.01 9.91 15.75
N LEU A 99 13.99 10.33 15.00
CA LEU A 99 13.72 9.86 13.65
C LEU A 99 14.49 10.72 12.65
N GLU A 100 15.39 10.10 11.91
CA GLU A 100 16.33 10.74 10.98
C GLU A 100 16.14 10.20 9.56
N GLY A 101 16.46 11.02 8.55
CA GLY A 101 16.40 10.60 7.14
C GLY A 101 15.01 10.11 6.71
N VAL A 102 13.94 10.71 7.23
CA VAL A 102 12.57 10.28 6.95
C VAL A 102 12.19 10.64 5.51
N GLU A 103 12.04 9.63 4.68
CA GLU A 103 11.72 9.75 3.26
C GLU A 103 10.38 9.11 2.94
N PHE A 104 9.56 9.83 2.17
CA PHE A 104 8.29 9.29 1.68
C PHE A 104 8.52 8.08 0.77
N TRP A 105 7.88 6.96 1.11
CA TRP A 105 7.88 5.76 0.28
C TRP A 105 6.60 5.71 -0.56
N GLN A 106 5.44 5.68 0.09
CA GLN A 106 4.15 5.48 -0.57
C GLN A 106 2.98 6.00 0.25
N THR A 107 1.81 6.10 -0.36
CA THR A 107 0.56 6.42 0.35
C THR A 107 -0.04 5.13 0.90
N GLY A 108 -0.31 5.10 2.20
CA GLY A 108 -1.06 4.05 2.88
C GLY A 108 -2.52 4.46 3.14
N ARG A 109 -3.25 3.58 3.83
CA ARG A 109 -4.66 3.77 4.19
C ARG A 109 -4.92 5.08 4.94
N TYR A 110 -4.22 5.27 6.06
CA TYR A 110 -4.43 6.42 6.95
C TYR A 110 -3.61 7.66 6.57
N GLY A 111 -2.62 7.51 5.68
CA GLY A 111 -1.69 8.57 5.35
C GLY A 111 -0.36 8.07 4.80
N PRO A 112 0.68 8.91 4.80
CA PRO A 112 1.96 8.57 4.19
C PRO A 112 2.67 7.45 4.96
N ILE A 113 3.33 6.58 4.20
CA ILE A 113 4.28 5.59 4.68
C ILE A 113 5.67 6.06 4.28
N CYS A 114 6.54 6.22 5.25
CA CYS A 114 7.90 6.68 5.08
C CYS A 114 8.91 5.59 5.51
N LYS A 115 10.11 5.65 4.95
CA LYS A 115 11.30 4.94 5.48
C LYS A 115 12.16 5.95 6.23
N GLY A 116 12.93 5.49 7.21
CA GLY A 116 13.91 6.34 7.88
C GLY A 116 14.81 5.53 8.81
N LEU A 117 15.56 6.24 9.63
CA LEU A 117 16.37 5.69 10.71
C LEU A 117 15.80 6.14 12.05
N LEU A 118 15.77 5.24 13.01
CA LEU A 118 15.51 5.56 14.41
C LEU A 118 16.83 5.47 15.16
N ARG A 119 17.33 6.62 15.62
CA ARG A 119 18.50 6.70 16.49
C ARG A 119 18.05 6.71 17.94
N LYS A 120 18.53 5.75 18.73
CA LYS A 120 18.27 5.66 20.18
C LYS A 120 19.29 6.48 20.97
N GLY A 121 19.02 6.68 22.26
CA GLY A 121 19.88 7.47 23.16
C GLY A 121 21.30 6.91 23.34
N ASP A 122 21.51 5.62 23.06
CA ASP A 122 22.81 4.94 23.05
C ASP A 122 23.62 5.21 21.76
N GLY A 123 23.06 5.97 20.81
CA GLY A 123 23.67 6.25 19.51
C GLY A 123 23.45 5.18 18.46
N VAL A 124 22.78 4.06 18.78
CA VAL A 124 22.48 3.00 17.83
C VAL A 124 21.32 3.42 16.93
N SER A 125 21.54 3.35 15.61
CA SER A 125 20.53 3.62 14.59
C SER A 125 20.00 2.33 13.98
N SER A 126 18.68 2.24 13.80
CA SER A 126 18.02 1.11 13.14
C SER A 126 17.08 1.59 12.04
N ALA A 127 16.99 0.86 10.94
CA ALA A 127 16.08 1.21 9.86
C ALA A 127 14.62 0.99 10.29
N VAL A 128 13.74 1.93 9.96
CA VAL A 128 12.32 1.89 10.37
C VAL A 128 11.36 2.25 9.23
N VAL A 129 10.14 1.76 9.35
CA VAL A 129 8.99 2.18 8.54
C VAL A 129 8.04 2.97 9.42
N ILE A 130 7.73 4.19 9.00
CA ILE A 130 6.86 5.12 9.73
C ILE A 130 5.55 5.24 8.97
N LYS A 131 4.44 4.92 9.63
CA LYS A 131 3.09 5.06 9.05
C LYS A 131 2.36 6.16 9.79
N SER A 132 2.09 7.26 9.12
CA SER A 132 1.52 8.46 9.74
C SER A 132 0.05 8.64 9.37
N LEU A 133 -0.72 9.24 10.27
CA LEU A 133 -2.03 9.78 9.98
C LEU A 133 -1.87 11.08 9.18
N ARG A 134 -2.63 11.24 8.09
CA ARG A 134 -2.54 12.42 7.21
C ARG A 134 -3.00 13.70 7.87
N ASP A 135 -4.10 13.63 8.61
CA ASP A 135 -4.83 14.79 9.15
C ASP A 135 -4.82 14.80 10.69
N GLY A 136 -5.30 15.91 11.28
CA GLY A 136 -5.32 16.13 12.73
C GLY A 136 -6.29 15.21 13.51
N PRO A 137 -6.36 15.35 14.85
CA PRO A 137 -7.16 14.49 15.72
C PRO A 137 -8.67 14.56 15.47
N ASP A 138 -9.14 15.65 14.85
CA ASP A 138 -10.56 15.85 14.53
C ASP A 138 -11.00 15.07 13.29
N HIS A 139 -10.06 14.42 12.59
CA HIS A 139 -10.37 13.58 11.44
C HIS A 139 -11.12 12.31 11.89
N PRO A 140 -12.19 11.89 11.20
CA PRO A 140 -12.99 10.72 11.58
C PRO A 140 -12.16 9.42 11.68
N GLU A 141 -11.05 9.32 10.95
CA GLU A 141 -10.14 8.16 10.99
C GLU A 141 -9.15 8.19 12.17
N ALA A 142 -9.02 9.30 12.91
CA ALA A 142 -8.05 9.41 14.01
C ALA A 142 -8.32 8.39 15.12
N LYS A 143 -9.59 8.18 15.46
CA LYS A 143 -9.99 7.15 16.45
C LYS A 143 -9.62 5.75 15.96
N GLU A 144 -9.95 5.42 14.72
CA GLU A 144 -9.61 4.13 14.12
C GLU A 144 -8.09 3.92 14.06
N PHE A 145 -7.34 4.97 13.75
CA PHE A 145 -5.88 4.92 13.74
C PHE A 145 -5.32 4.59 15.13
N VAL A 146 -5.84 5.21 16.20
CA VAL A 146 -5.41 4.90 17.58
C VAL A 146 -5.79 3.47 17.99
N GLU A 147 -6.97 2.99 17.60
CA GLU A 147 -7.37 1.58 17.78
C GLU A 147 -6.43 0.63 17.03
N TRP A 148 -5.99 1.02 15.83
CA TRP A 148 -5.03 0.28 15.02
C TRP A 148 -3.64 0.22 15.66
N LEU A 149 -3.17 1.31 16.28
CA LEU A 149 -1.94 1.31 17.08
C LEU A 149 -2.04 0.35 18.27
N LEU A 150 -3.17 0.37 18.98
CA LEU A 150 -3.41 -0.53 20.11
C LEU A 150 -3.43 -2.00 19.67
N PHE A 151 -4.02 -2.27 18.50
CA PHE A 151 -3.99 -3.60 17.89
C PHE A 151 -2.55 -4.07 17.64
N TYR A 152 -1.69 -3.25 17.05
CA TYR A 152 -0.28 -3.59 16.85
C TYR A 152 0.45 -3.82 18.19
N ALA A 153 0.27 -2.93 19.16
CA ALA A 153 0.86 -3.04 20.49
C ALA A 153 0.44 -4.33 21.24
N THR A 154 -0.75 -4.86 20.93
CA THR A 154 -1.29 -6.06 21.58
C THR A 154 -0.89 -7.33 20.85
N VAL A 155 -0.99 -7.33 19.51
CA VAL A 155 -0.85 -8.54 18.67
C VAL A 155 0.60 -8.79 18.28
N CYS A 156 1.39 -7.76 17.99
CA CYS A 156 2.71 -7.90 17.37
C CYS A 156 3.84 -8.19 18.36
N LYS A 157 3.77 -9.35 19.05
CA LYS A 157 4.70 -9.79 20.09
C LYS A 157 5.32 -11.16 19.80
N HIS A 158 5.67 -11.41 18.54
CA HIS A 158 6.27 -12.66 18.10
C HIS A 158 7.35 -12.40 17.04
N ASP A 159 8.43 -13.19 17.07
CA ASP A 159 9.60 -12.98 16.20
C ASP A 159 9.29 -13.07 14.71
N ASN A 160 8.28 -13.88 14.35
CA ASN A 160 7.81 -14.05 12.98
C ASN A 160 6.56 -13.22 12.63
N VAL A 161 6.25 -12.18 13.41
CA VAL A 161 5.24 -11.17 13.09
C VAL A 161 5.91 -9.79 13.07
N VAL A 162 5.43 -8.89 12.21
CA VAL A 162 5.97 -7.53 12.10
C VAL A 162 6.00 -6.84 13.47
N GLN A 163 7.14 -6.31 13.87
CA GLN A 163 7.30 -5.75 15.20
C GLN A 163 6.98 -4.25 15.22
N MET A 164 6.12 -3.86 16.16
CA MET A 164 5.97 -2.46 16.56
C MET A 164 7.14 -2.07 17.46
N LEU A 165 7.80 -0.97 17.13
CA LEU A 165 8.84 -0.40 17.98
C LEU A 165 8.22 0.66 18.88
N TYR A 166 7.54 1.64 18.28
CA TYR A 166 6.97 2.78 18.99
C TYR A 166 5.76 3.34 18.24
N CYS A 167 5.06 4.29 18.86
CA CYS A 167 4.09 5.17 18.23
C CYS A 167 4.20 6.59 18.79
N GLN A 168 3.52 7.54 18.14
CA GLN A 168 3.22 8.83 18.73
C GLN A 168 1.72 9.08 18.66
N THR A 169 1.07 9.23 19.81
CA THR A 169 -0.36 9.58 19.89
C THR A 169 -0.62 10.89 20.64
N ARG A 170 0.40 11.40 21.35
CA ARG A 170 0.28 12.59 22.20
C ARG A 170 0.48 13.91 21.45
N ARG A 171 1.12 13.87 20.28
CA ARG A 171 1.45 15.02 19.43
C ARG A 171 1.13 14.70 17.98
N LEU A 172 0.85 15.73 17.20
CA LEU A 172 0.76 15.59 15.75
C LEU A 172 2.14 15.71 15.07
N PRO A 173 2.35 15.05 13.93
CA PRO A 173 1.47 14.02 13.37
C PRO A 173 1.49 12.76 14.25
N MET A 174 0.35 12.06 14.33
CA MET A 174 0.31 10.73 14.94
C MET A 174 0.94 9.72 13.98
N TYR A 175 1.72 8.77 14.49
CA TYR A 175 2.36 7.76 13.65
C TYR A 175 2.67 6.46 14.39
N LEU A 176 2.83 5.37 13.62
CA LEU A 176 3.36 4.08 14.04
C LEU A 176 4.80 3.93 13.52
N VAL A 177 5.71 3.46 14.37
CA VAL A 177 7.09 3.09 13.99
C VAL A 177 7.21 1.57 14.03
N LEU A 178 7.49 0.99 12.88
CA LEU A 178 7.73 -0.44 12.70
C LEU A 178 9.21 -0.66 12.39
N ASP A 179 9.73 -1.81 12.80
CA ASP A 179 11.06 -2.24 12.39
C ASP A 179 11.09 -2.47 10.87
N ALA A 180 12.13 -1.96 10.18
CA ALA A 180 12.27 -2.16 8.75
C ALA A 180 13.04 -3.46 8.46
N TYR A 181 12.51 -4.23 7.51
CA TYR A 181 13.19 -5.42 7.01
C TYR A 181 13.80 -5.13 5.64
N SER A 182 15.09 -5.43 5.50
CA SER A 182 15.85 -5.32 4.25
C SER A 182 16.20 -6.73 3.77
N PRO A 183 15.90 -7.11 2.52
CA PRO A 183 15.61 -6.23 1.37
C PRO A 183 14.15 -5.78 1.21
N GLY A 184 13.22 -6.22 2.06
CA GLY A 184 11.82 -5.81 1.99
C GLY A 184 10.87 -6.99 2.05
N ASN A 185 9.93 -7.07 1.11
CA ASN A 185 9.00 -8.20 1.06
C ASN A 185 9.55 -9.40 0.28
N LEU A 186 9.11 -10.59 0.66
CA LEU A 186 9.52 -11.89 0.12
C LEU A 186 9.24 -11.99 -1.38
N LEU A 187 8.12 -11.42 -1.86
CA LEU A 187 7.82 -11.40 -3.30
C LEU A 187 8.95 -10.73 -4.08
N HIS A 188 9.28 -9.48 -3.75
CA HIS A 188 10.35 -8.74 -4.43
C HIS A 188 11.69 -9.47 -4.32
N PHE A 189 12.02 -9.99 -3.13
CA PHE A 189 13.24 -10.79 -2.92
C PHE A 189 13.34 -11.99 -3.87
N LEU A 190 12.28 -12.78 -3.99
CA LEU A 190 12.25 -13.95 -4.89
C LEU A 190 12.36 -13.55 -6.37
N TRP A 191 11.77 -12.42 -6.76
CA TRP A 191 11.91 -11.87 -8.12
C TRP A 191 13.33 -11.41 -8.40
N THR A 192 14.00 -10.75 -7.44
CA THR A 192 15.41 -10.38 -7.57
C THR A 192 16.28 -11.60 -7.78
N LEU A 193 16.11 -12.66 -6.98
CA LEU A 193 16.88 -13.90 -7.12
C LEU A 193 16.66 -14.61 -8.46
N ARG A 194 15.45 -14.54 -9.02
CA ARG A 194 15.15 -15.13 -10.32
C ARG A 194 15.82 -14.36 -11.48
N ASN A 195 15.96 -13.05 -11.34
CA ASN A 195 16.40 -12.16 -12.41
C ASN A 195 17.92 -11.87 -12.36
N ASP A 196 18.55 -11.97 -11.18
CA ASP A 196 20.00 -11.82 -11.03
C ASP A 196 20.73 -13.10 -11.47
N ASN A 197 21.18 -13.12 -12.73
CA ASN A 197 22.14 -14.11 -13.23
C ASN A 197 23.61 -13.66 -13.10
N SER A 198 23.91 -12.52 -12.44
CA SER A 198 25.29 -12.04 -12.29
C SER A 198 25.52 -11.07 -11.10
N ASN A 199 26.53 -11.41 -10.28
CA ASN A 199 27.39 -10.50 -9.48
C ASN A 199 26.76 -9.62 -8.38
N THR A 200 25.84 -10.12 -7.57
CA THR A 200 25.63 -9.57 -6.21
C THR A 200 26.56 -10.26 -5.20
N PRO A 201 27.12 -9.54 -4.21
CA PRO A 201 28.14 -10.07 -3.31
C PRO A 201 27.63 -11.30 -2.54
N GLU A 202 28.29 -12.44 -2.82
CA GLU A 202 28.41 -13.78 -2.21
C GLU A 202 27.52 -14.28 -1.05
N ALA A 203 26.74 -13.45 -0.36
CA ALA A 203 25.97 -13.85 0.82
C ALA A 203 24.49 -14.23 0.56
N VAL A 204 23.93 -13.88 -0.61
CA VAL A 204 22.48 -14.05 -0.90
C VAL A 204 22.22 -15.11 -2.00
N THR A 205 23.28 -15.67 -2.58
CA THR A 205 23.22 -16.37 -3.88
C THR A 205 22.77 -17.82 -3.85
N ASN A 206 22.52 -18.45 -2.69
CA ASN A 206 22.09 -19.86 -2.63
C ASN A 206 20.82 -20.06 -1.79
N VAL A 207 19.65 -19.75 -2.37
CA VAL A 207 18.37 -20.24 -1.83
C VAL A 207 18.27 -21.73 -2.13
N SER A 208 18.60 -22.55 -1.13
CA SER A 208 18.41 -24.01 -1.17
C SER A 208 16.97 -24.40 -0.84
N GLU A 209 16.58 -25.64 -1.16
CA GLU A 209 15.31 -26.22 -0.71
C GLU A 209 15.16 -26.14 0.82
N ARG A 210 16.25 -26.37 1.55
CA ARG A 210 16.31 -26.20 3.01
C ARG A 210 15.98 -24.77 3.43
N SER A 211 16.52 -23.78 2.72
CA SER A 211 16.26 -22.36 2.98
C SER A 211 14.78 -22.02 2.75
N VAL A 212 14.18 -22.53 1.67
CA VAL A 212 12.75 -22.37 1.37
C VAL A 212 11.89 -22.98 2.48
N PHE A 213 12.22 -24.19 2.92
CA PHE A 213 11.54 -24.85 4.03
C PHE A 213 11.63 -24.04 5.34
N LEU A 214 12.80 -23.51 5.68
CA LEU A 214 13.00 -22.69 6.88
C LEU A 214 12.23 -21.37 6.83
N VAL A 215 12.13 -20.76 5.65
CA VAL A 215 11.28 -19.57 5.44
C VAL A 215 9.80 -19.94 5.64
N ALA A 216 9.32 -21.01 5.01
CA ALA A 216 7.95 -21.47 5.16
C ALA A 216 7.60 -21.80 6.61
N LYS A 217 8.51 -22.48 7.34
CA LYS A 217 8.35 -22.81 8.76
C LYS A 217 8.18 -21.56 9.63
N GLN A 218 8.98 -20.53 9.39
CA GLN A 218 8.88 -19.27 10.12
C GLN A 218 7.57 -18.52 9.80
N VAL A 219 7.14 -18.50 8.53
CA VAL A 219 5.82 -17.92 8.16
C VAL A 219 4.69 -18.67 8.88
N ALA A 220 4.73 -20.00 8.87
CA ALA A 220 3.76 -20.84 9.56
C ALA A 220 3.74 -20.56 11.08
N ALA A 221 4.90 -20.41 11.72
CA ALA A 221 4.98 -20.04 13.14
C ALA A 221 4.34 -18.67 13.42
N GLY A 222 4.54 -17.68 12.54
CA GLY A 222 3.89 -16.38 12.64
C GLY A 222 2.36 -16.47 12.52
N LEU A 223 1.85 -17.23 11.56
CA LEU A 223 0.41 -17.43 11.36
C LEU A 223 -0.23 -18.23 12.49
N ASP A 224 0.44 -19.29 12.95
CA ASP A 224 -0.01 -20.08 14.09
C ASP A 224 -0.10 -19.24 15.37
N TYR A 225 0.88 -18.36 15.62
CA TYR A 225 0.81 -17.40 16.73
C TYR A 225 -0.40 -16.46 16.62
N LEU A 226 -0.70 -15.91 15.43
CA LEU A 226 -1.86 -15.04 15.24
C LEU A 226 -3.17 -15.79 15.56
N MET A 227 -3.27 -17.04 15.14
CA MET A 227 -4.46 -17.86 15.34
C MET A 227 -4.59 -18.36 16.79
N SER A 228 -3.55 -18.94 17.36
CA SER A 228 -3.57 -19.57 18.69
C SER A 228 -3.70 -18.55 19.83
N GLU A 229 -2.89 -17.49 19.81
CA GLU A 229 -2.83 -16.50 20.90
C GLU A 229 -3.88 -15.40 20.76
N HIS A 230 -4.24 -15.03 19.53
CA HIS A 230 -5.12 -13.88 19.27
C HIS A 230 -6.43 -14.24 18.57
N ARG A 231 -6.65 -15.52 18.21
CA ARG A 231 -7.82 -15.98 17.43
C ARG A 231 -8.03 -15.14 16.17
N LEU A 232 -6.93 -14.79 15.52
CA LEU A 232 -6.89 -13.81 14.46
C LEU A 232 -6.55 -14.48 13.13
N VAL A 233 -7.49 -14.41 12.19
CA VAL A 233 -7.26 -14.73 10.78
C VAL A 233 -6.58 -13.52 10.14
N HIS A 234 -5.41 -13.73 9.54
CA HIS A 234 -4.67 -12.72 8.79
C HIS A 234 -5.51 -12.21 7.61
N GLY A 235 -6.06 -13.13 6.82
CA GLY A 235 -6.97 -12.87 5.72
C GLY A 235 -6.33 -12.22 4.49
N ASP A 236 -5.00 -12.19 4.37
CA ASP A 236 -4.29 -11.75 3.16
C ASP A 236 -2.88 -12.34 3.13
N VAL A 237 -2.80 -13.67 3.29
CA VAL A 237 -1.51 -14.37 3.31
C VAL A 237 -0.95 -14.42 1.89
N ALA A 238 0.12 -13.66 1.65
CA ALA A 238 0.78 -13.59 0.36
C ALA A 238 2.24 -13.17 0.53
N ALA A 239 3.12 -13.57 -0.40
CA ALA A 239 4.54 -13.21 -0.36
C ALA A 239 4.82 -11.69 -0.32
N ARG A 240 3.90 -10.83 -0.78
CA ARG A 240 4.00 -9.37 -0.66
C ARG A 240 3.82 -8.86 0.77
N ASN A 241 3.17 -9.65 1.62
CA ASN A 241 2.89 -9.38 3.02
C ASN A 241 3.85 -10.14 3.96
N ILE A 242 4.80 -10.89 3.43
CA ILE A 242 5.90 -11.47 4.20
C ILE A 242 7.12 -10.58 4.05
N LEU A 243 7.68 -10.09 5.15
CA LEU A 243 8.95 -9.37 5.18
C LEU A 243 10.09 -10.37 5.32
N ILE A 244 11.20 -10.11 4.63
CA ILE A 244 12.43 -10.92 4.73
C ILE A 244 13.64 -10.04 5.07
N GLY A 245 14.42 -10.50 6.03
CA GLY A 245 15.56 -9.82 6.62
C GLY A 245 16.87 -10.60 6.45
N PRO A 246 17.95 -10.11 7.08
CA PRO A 246 19.23 -10.82 7.14
C PRO A 246 19.07 -12.25 7.69
N GLY A 247 19.85 -13.19 7.15
CA GLY A 247 19.79 -14.60 7.55
C GLY A 247 18.49 -15.32 7.16
N LEU A 248 17.70 -14.77 6.22
CA LEU A 248 16.38 -15.29 5.83
C LEU A 248 15.38 -15.33 7.01
N ALA A 249 15.56 -14.45 8.00
CA ALA A 249 14.55 -14.23 9.01
C ALA A 249 13.31 -13.62 8.36
N VAL A 250 12.12 -14.09 8.72
CA VAL A 250 10.86 -13.58 8.13
C VAL A 250 9.88 -13.13 9.18
N ARG A 251 9.06 -12.15 8.78
CA ARG A 251 7.97 -11.60 9.58
C ARG A 251 6.69 -11.45 8.76
N VAL A 252 5.59 -12.00 9.26
CA VAL A 252 4.26 -11.79 8.72
C VAL A 252 3.83 -10.34 8.97
N SER A 253 3.41 -9.64 7.93
CA SER A 253 3.01 -8.22 7.95
C SER A 253 1.69 -8.04 7.18
N GLY A 254 1.17 -6.81 7.06
CA GLY A 254 -0.06 -6.60 6.28
C GLY A 254 -1.35 -6.96 7.03
N LEU A 255 -1.35 -6.80 8.35
CA LEU A 255 -2.48 -7.10 9.26
C LEU A 255 -3.69 -6.16 9.13
N GLY A 256 -3.83 -5.44 8.01
CA GLY A 256 -4.94 -4.49 7.80
C GLY A 256 -6.30 -5.18 7.73
N VAL A 257 -6.38 -6.28 6.99
CA VAL A 257 -7.60 -7.11 6.87
C VAL A 257 -7.98 -7.72 8.22
N ALA A 258 -7.00 -8.26 8.94
CA ALA A 258 -7.18 -8.84 10.26
C ALA A 258 -7.72 -7.82 11.28
N PHE A 259 -7.19 -6.59 11.26
CA PHE A 259 -7.68 -5.50 12.09
C PHE A 259 -9.14 -5.13 11.77
N GLU A 260 -9.49 -5.04 10.49
CA GLU A 260 -10.87 -4.77 10.07
C GLU A 260 -11.85 -5.85 10.54
N ALA A 261 -11.51 -7.12 10.33
CA ALA A 261 -12.34 -8.24 10.74
C ALA A 261 -12.63 -8.20 12.25
N ARG A 262 -11.59 -7.93 13.06
CA ARG A 262 -11.74 -7.77 14.52
C ARG A 262 -12.63 -6.57 14.87
N THR A 263 -12.49 -5.46 14.16
CA THR A 263 -13.26 -4.24 14.42
C THR A 263 -14.74 -4.41 14.06
N ILE A 264 -15.04 -5.09 12.96
CA ILE A 264 -16.41 -5.41 12.53
C ILE A 264 -17.09 -6.35 13.53
N MET A 265 -16.37 -7.35 14.05
CA MET A 265 -16.91 -8.24 15.09
C MET A 265 -17.33 -7.46 16.36
N HIS A 266 -16.64 -6.37 16.67
CA HIS A 266 -16.93 -5.51 17.82
C HIS A 266 -17.85 -4.31 17.50
N SER A 267 -18.09 -4.00 16.22
CA SER A 267 -18.77 -2.78 15.79
C SER A 267 -19.69 -3.06 14.60
N ALA A 268 -21.00 -2.82 14.74
CA ALA A 268 -22.02 -3.03 13.70
C ALA A 268 -21.94 -2.05 12.50
N CYS A 269 -20.76 -1.54 12.16
CA CYS A 269 -20.57 -0.62 11.05
C CYS A 269 -20.12 -1.40 9.81
N GLY A 270 -21.01 -1.51 8.82
CA GLY A 270 -20.73 -2.08 7.52
C GLY A 270 -19.67 -1.26 6.78
N LYS A 271 -18.41 -1.64 6.95
CA LYS A 271 -17.28 -1.07 6.20
C LYS A 271 -16.99 -1.91 4.96
N ARG A 272 -16.54 -1.23 3.90
CA ARG A 272 -16.07 -1.85 2.66
C ARG A 272 -14.86 -2.73 3.00
N ALA A 273 -14.95 -4.03 2.79
CA ALA A 273 -13.86 -4.95 3.07
C ALA A 273 -12.62 -4.56 2.28
N THR A 274 -11.44 -4.56 2.92
CA THR A 274 -10.17 -4.42 2.20
C THR A 274 -10.11 -5.45 1.07
N GLU A 275 -9.86 -4.95 -0.14
CA GLU A 275 -9.88 -5.78 -1.35
C GLU A 275 -8.63 -6.66 -1.41
N VAL A 276 -8.82 -7.93 -1.08
CA VAL A 276 -7.79 -8.97 -1.22
C VAL A 276 -7.90 -9.54 -2.64
N PRO A 277 -6.80 -9.71 -3.40
CA PRO A 277 -6.95 -10.21 -4.77
C PRO A 277 -7.39 -11.68 -4.78
N LEU A 278 -8.30 -12.01 -5.71
CA LEU A 278 -9.02 -13.29 -5.74
C LEU A 278 -8.13 -14.54 -5.68
N LYS A 279 -6.96 -14.52 -6.32
CA LYS A 279 -6.04 -15.67 -6.34
C LYS A 279 -5.42 -16.02 -4.98
N TRP A 280 -5.60 -15.19 -3.96
CA TRP A 280 -5.18 -15.45 -2.57
C TRP A 280 -6.37 -15.63 -1.63
N GLN A 281 -7.59 -15.74 -2.15
CA GLN A 281 -8.78 -15.97 -1.34
C GLN A 281 -9.19 -17.44 -1.39
N ALA A 282 -9.56 -17.99 -0.23
CA ALA A 282 -10.17 -19.30 -0.12
C ALA A 282 -11.58 -19.32 -0.76
N PRO A 283 -12.05 -20.47 -1.31
CA PRO A 283 -13.34 -20.55 -1.99
C PRO A 283 -14.53 -20.12 -1.13
N GLU A 284 -14.55 -20.47 0.16
CA GLU A 284 -15.61 -20.09 1.10
C GLU A 284 -15.65 -18.57 1.32
N ARG A 285 -14.50 -17.89 1.28
CA ARG A 285 -14.47 -16.43 1.39
C ARG A 285 -15.01 -15.74 0.14
N ILE A 286 -14.74 -16.30 -1.04
CA ILE A 286 -15.27 -15.81 -2.31
C ILE A 286 -16.79 -15.99 -2.36
N LEU A 287 -17.29 -17.16 -1.94
CA LEU A 287 -18.69 -17.56 -2.10
C LEU A 287 -19.59 -17.04 -0.96
N MET A 288 -19.11 -17.07 0.27
CA MET A 288 -19.91 -16.83 1.48
C MET A 288 -19.48 -15.56 2.22
N GLN A 289 -18.45 -14.84 1.75
CA GLN A 289 -17.85 -13.68 2.43
C GLN A 289 -17.43 -13.99 3.87
N LEU A 290 -17.16 -15.27 4.16
CA LEU A 290 -16.75 -15.76 5.47
C LEU A 290 -15.24 -15.97 5.49
N SER A 291 -14.57 -15.45 6.51
CA SER A 291 -13.15 -15.72 6.76
C SER A 291 -13.05 -16.61 8.00
N ILE A 292 -12.59 -17.85 7.81
CA ILE A 292 -12.34 -18.80 8.89
C ILE A 292 -10.85 -19.05 9.05
N ASP A 293 -10.46 -19.75 10.12
CA ASP A 293 -9.09 -20.17 10.40
C ASP A 293 -8.45 -20.92 9.22
N ARG A 294 -9.21 -21.80 8.58
CA ARG A 294 -8.76 -22.55 7.39
C ARG A 294 -8.61 -21.70 6.14
N SER A 295 -9.13 -20.47 6.11
CA SER A 295 -9.01 -19.61 4.94
C SER A 295 -7.60 -19.04 4.75
N ASP A 296 -6.75 -19.08 5.79
CA ASP A 296 -5.33 -18.69 5.72
C ASP A 296 -4.38 -19.86 5.37
N VAL A 297 -4.89 -21.09 5.34
CA VAL A 297 -4.14 -22.33 5.03
C VAL A 297 -4.24 -22.65 3.54
#